data_AF-A0A0F7KCB6-F1
#
_entry.id   AF-A0A0F7KCB6-F1
#
_cell.length_a   1.000
_cell.length_b   1.000
_cell.length_c   1.000
_cell.angle_alpha   90.00
_cell.angle_beta   90.00
_cell.angle_gamma   90.00
#
_symmetry.space_group_name_H-M   'P 1'
#
loop_
_entity.id
_entity.type
_entity.pdbx_description
1 polymer ?
#
loop_
_entity_poly.entity_id
_entity_poly.type
_entity_poly.pdbx_seq_one_letter_code
_entity_poly.pdbx_strand_id
1 'polypeptide(L)'
;MLIINDPTQANRIPDSAIRSLVQQRFSEVCAGEPYDCDRHGYMVVVEPGDSVEALEREVGFPILRNPFDDTRYGEPDFSLSFEALEEHYEC
;
A
#
# COMPACT_ATOMS: atom_id res chain seq x y z
N MET A 1 1.55 -1.55 11.40
CA MET A 1 0.78 -1.27 10.17
C MET A 1 0.04 0.02 10.37
N LEU A 2 0.23 0.98 9.47
CA LEU A 2 -0.45 2.27 9.50
C LEU A 2 -1.41 2.39 8.33
N ILE A 3 -2.68 2.69 8.64
CA ILE A 3 -3.70 3.02 7.65
C ILE A 3 -3.75 4.55 7.53
N ILE A 4 -3.46 5.05 6.34
CA ILE A 4 -3.39 6.47 6.01
C ILE A 4 -4.55 6.78 5.06
N ASN A 5 -5.64 7.27 5.62
CA ASN A 5 -6.87 7.59 4.87
C ASN A 5 -7.03 9.09 4.60
N ASP A 6 -6.01 9.90 4.92
CA ASP A 6 -5.97 11.32 4.64
C ASP A 6 -4.50 11.77 4.52
N PRO A 7 -4.14 12.63 3.55
CA PRO A 7 -2.76 13.09 3.35
C PRO A 7 -2.14 13.75 4.59
N THR A 8 -2.94 14.36 5.47
CA THR A 8 -2.46 14.98 6.71
C THR A 8 -1.95 13.96 7.72
N GLN A 9 -2.41 12.71 7.64
CA GLN A 9 -1.99 11.61 8.51
C GLN A 9 -0.62 11.04 8.14
N ALA A 10 -0.01 11.46 7.03
CA ALA A 10 1.36 11.08 6.67
C ALA A 10 2.38 11.47 7.75
N ASN A 11 2.06 12.43 8.62
CA ASN A 11 2.88 12.80 9.78
C ASN A 11 3.04 11.68 10.82
N ARG A 12 2.18 10.65 10.80
CA ARG A 12 2.26 9.46 11.67
C ARG A 12 3.38 8.51 11.24
N ILE A 13 3.88 8.64 10.01
CA ILE A 13 4.96 7.81 9.49
C ILE A 13 6.29 8.33 10.07
N PRO A 14 6.99 7.51 10.87
CA PRO A 14 8.22 7.95 11.55
C PRO A 14 9.37 8.14 10.57
N ASP A 15 9.49 7.27 9.57
CA ASP A 15 10.51 7.33 8.54
C ASP A 15 10.23 8.50 7.57
N SER A 16 11.20 9.39 7.42
CA SER A 16 11.05 10.58 6.58
C SER A 16 11.01 10.29 5.08
N ALA A 17 11.69 9.24 4.62
CA ALA A 17 11.70 8.86 3.21
C ALA A 17 10.35 8.24 2.84
N ILE A 18 9.85 7.29 3.64
CA ILE A 18 8.52 6.69 3.45
C ILE A 18 7.42 7.76 3.53
N ARG A 19 7.52 8.69 4.50
CA ARG A 19 6.58 9.80 4.60
C ARG A 19 6.55 10.65 3.33
N SER A 20 7.72 10.97 2.78
CA SER A 20 7.83 11.78 1.56
C SER A 20 7.24 11.07 0.35
N LEU A 21 7.46 9.75 0.25
CA LEU A 21 6.86 8.91 -0.79
C LEU A 21 5.33 8.88 -0.68
N VAL A 22 4.77 8.63 0.51
CA VAL A 22 3.32 8.61 0.72
C VAL A 22 2.69 9.95 0.33
N GLN A 23 3.32 11.06 0.71
CA GLN A 23 2.87 12.41 0.31
C GLN A 23 2.90 12.59 -1.21
N GLN A 24 3.96 12.13 -1.88
CA GLN A 24 4.06 12.16 -3.34
C GLN A 24 2.94 11.33 -3.99
N ARG A 25 2.71 10.10 -3.52
CA ARG A 25 1.67 9.21 -4.06
C ARG A 25 0.28 9.80 -3.90
N PHE A 26 -0.03 10.46 -2.78
CA PHE A 26 -1.30 11.16 -2.64
C PHE A 26 -1.46 12.26 -3.69
N SER A 27 -0.40 13.04 -3.95
CA SER A 27 -0.43 14.08 -4.99
C SER A 27 -0.66 13.49 -6.38
N GLU A 28 -0.05 12.35 -6.69
CA GLU A 28 -0.16 11.69 -7.99
C GLU A 28 -1.54 11.06 -8.22
N VAL A 29 -2.06 10.34 -7.22
CA VAL A 29 -3.41 9.72 -7.27
C VAL A 29 -4.50 10.79 -7.39
N CYS A 30 -4.35 11.93 -6.70
CA CYS A 30 -5.29 13.04 -6.81
C CYS A 30 -5.29 13.71 -8.19
N ALA A 31 -4.19 13.60 -8.95
CA ALA A 31 -4.03 14.22 -10.27
C ALA A 31 -4.41 15.73 -10.33
N GLY A 32 -4.22 16.47 -9.22
CA GLY A 32 -4.57 17.90 -9.09
C GLY A 32 -5.97 18.19 -8.53
N GLU A 33 -6.77 17.17 -8.25
CA GLU A 33 -8.05 17.29 -7.56
C GLU A 33 -7.89 17.19 -6.03
N PRO A 34 -8.88 17.64 -5.22
CA PRO A 34 -8.87 17.38 -3.78
C PRO A 34 -8.93 15.87 -3.49
N TYR A 35 -8.21 15.45 -2.46
CA TYR A 35 -8.27 14.07 -2.00
C TYR A 35 -9.67 13.73 -1.47
N ASP A 36 -10.13 12.53 -1.83
CA ASP A 36 -11.39 11.94 -1.44
C ASP A 36 -11.12 10.43 -1.21
N CYS A 37 -11.22 9.97 0.03
CA CYS A 37 -10.88 8.60 0.39
C CYS A 37 -11.81 7.57 -0.27
N ASP A 38 -13.07 7.91 -0.49
CA ASP A 38 -14.04 6.98 -1.09
C ASP A 38 -13.77 6.78 -2.59
N ARG A 39 -13.16 7.78 -3.23
CA ARG A 39 -12.82 7.74 -4.67
C ARG A 39 -11.40 7.27 -4.94
N HIS A 40 -10.43 7.72 -4.14
CA HIS A 40 -9.00 7.49 -4.38
C HIS A 40 -8.44 6.32 -3.56
N GLY A 41 -9.16 5.85 -2.55
CA GLY A 41 -8.70 4.83 -1.63
C GLY A 41 -7.70 5.35 -0.59
N TYR A 42 -7.43 4.52 0.41
CA TYR A 42 -6.44 4.77 1.45
C TYR A 42 -5.11 4.11 1.11
N MET A 43 -4.04 4.50 1.82
CA MET A 43 -2.73 3.86 1.72
C MET A 43 -2.43 3.05 2.98
N VAL A 44 -1.74 1.92 2.81
CA VAL A 44 -1.25 1.11 3.92
C VAL A 44 0.27 1.15 3.95
N VAL A 45 0.84 1.56 5.09
CA VAL A 45 2.28 1.46 5.34
C VAL A 45 2.52 0.22 6.21
N VAL A 46 3.26 -0.73 5.66
CA VAL A 46 3.67 -1.96 6.34
C VAL A 46 4.96 -1.69 7.11
N GLU A 47 5.01 -2.11 8.38
CA GLU A 47 6.12 -1.91 9.29
C GLU A 47 6.72 -3.26 9.73
N PRO A 48 7.98 -3.28 10.22
CA PRO A 48 8.55 -4.49 10.81
C PRO A 48 7.64 -5.07 11.92
N GLY A 49 7.25 -6.33 11.77
CA GLY A 49 6.38 -7.04 12.71
C GLY A 49 4.92 -7.15 12.26
N ASP A 50 4.51 -6.45 11.21
CA ASP A 50 3.22 -6.71 10.56
C ASP A 50 3.26 -8.04 9.81
N SER A 51 2.12 -8.74 9.78
CA SER A 51 1.97 -9.99 9.04
C SER A 51 1.20 -9.78 7.74
N VAL A 52 1.47 -10.64 6.77
CA VAL A 52 0.73 -10.67 5.50
C VAL A 52 -0.75 -10.94 5.76
N GLU A 53 -1.10 -11.83 6.70
CA GLU A 53 -2.52 -12.12 6.98
C GLU A 53 -3.26 -10.90 7.54
N ALA A 54 -2.58 -10.06 8.32
CA ALA A 54 -3.16 -8.82 8.84
C ALA A 54 -3.42 -7.82 7.72
N LEU A 55 -2.48 -7.69 6.79
CA LEU A 55 -2.59 -6.81 5.63
C LEU A 55 -3.68 -7.28 4.66
N GLU A 56 -3.71 -8.56 4.29
CA GLU A 56 -4.73 -9.11 3.39
C GLU A 56 -6.14 -9.00 3.98
N ARG A 57 -6.29 -9.12 5.30
CA ARG A 57 -7.56 -8.88 6.00
C ARG A 57 -8.01 -7.42 5.93
N GLU A 58 -7.08 -6.48 5.96
CA GLU A 58 -7.37 -5.05 5.84
C GLU A 58 -7.79 -4.68 4.42
N VAL A 59 -7.00 -5.09 3.42
CA VAL A 59 -7.27 -4.74 2.01
C VAL A 59 -8.37 -5.59 1.38
N GLY A 60 -8.66 -6.76 1.95
CA GLY A 60 -9.77 -7.62 1.55
C GLY A 60 -9.46 -8.56 0.38
N PHE A 61 -8.19 -8.71 -0.03
CA PHE A 61 -7.77 -9.60 -1.10
C PHE A 61 -6.36 -10.17 -0.87
N PRO A 62 -6.03 -11.34 -1.47
CA PRO A 62 -4.70 -11.92 -1.37
C PRO A 62 -3.65 -11.08 -2.11
N ILE A 63 -2.52 -10.81 -1.46
CA ILE A 63 -1.42 -9.99 -2.00
C ILE A 63 -0.31 -10.89 -2.52
N LEU A 64 -0.08 -12.05 -1.88
CA LEU A 64 0.98 -12.99 -2.28
C LEU A 64 0.47 -14.17 -3.11
N ARG A 65 -0.81 -14.16 -3.49
CA ARG A 65 -1.42 -15.22 -4.31
C ARG A 65 -2.43 -14.67 -5.30
N ASN A 66 -2.56 -15.35 -6.42
CA ASN A 66 -3.61 -15.07 -7.39
C ASN A 66 -4.99 -15.39 -6.79
N PRO A 67 -5.99 -14.50 -6.93
CA PRO A 67 -7.31 -14.69 -6.33
C PRO A 67 -8.13 -15.83 -6.97
N PHE A 68 -7.75 -16.32 -8.15
CA PHE A 68 -8.52 -17.31 -8.92
C PHE A 68 -7.91 -18.71 -8.97
N ASP A 69 -6.59 -18.86 -8.81
CA ASP A 69 -5.88 -20.14 -8.98
C ASP A 69 -4.84 -20.45 -7.87
N ASP A 70 -4.71 -19.58 -6.85
CA ASP A 70 -3.78 -19.73 -5.71
C ASP A 70 -2.28 -19.75 -6.08
N THR A 71 -1.93 -19.43 -7.34
CA THR A 71 -0.53 -19.27 -7.78
C THR A 71 0.17 -18.25 -6.91
N ARG A 72 1.37 -18.58 -6.41
CA ARG A 72 2.06 -17.83 -5.36
C ARG A 72 3.09 -16.87 -5.93
N TYR A 73 3.36 -15.81 -5.19
CA TYR A 73 4.48 -14.91 -5.46
C TYR A 73 5.78 -15.70 -5.68
N GLY A 74 6.46 -15.44 -6.80
CA GLY A 74 7.68 -16.14 -7.23
C GLY A 74 7.45 -17.30 -8.19
N GLU A 75 6.21 -17.72 -8.43
CA GLU A 75 5.86 -18.71 -9.46
C GLU A 75 5.69 -18.04 -10.83
N PRO A 76 5.96 -18.76 -11.95
CA PRO A 76 5.96 -18.18 -13.30
C PRO A 76 4.65 -17.50 -13.72
N ASP A 77 3.52 -17.99 -13.22
CA ASP A 77 2.17 -17.53 -13.61
C ASP A 77 1.56 -16.54 -12.61
N PHE A 78 2.36 -16.07 -11.64
CA PHE A 78 1.91 -15.10 -10.65
C PHE A 78 1.62 -13.73 -11.27
N SER A 79 0.48 -13.13 -10.95
CA SER A 79 0.06 -11.81 -11.40
C SER A 79 -0.36 -10.94 -10.23
N LEU A 80 0.18 -9.72 -10.18
CA LEU A 80 -0.12 -8.75 -9.11
C LEU A 80 -1.58 -8.30 -9.18
N SER A 81 -2.27 -8.28 -8.04
CA SER A 81 -3.64 -7.77 -7.91
C SER A 81 -3.70 -6.29 -7.46
N PHE A 82 -2.57 -5.60 -7.47
CA PHE A 82 -2.42 -4.21 -7.04
C PHE A 82 -1.60 -3.41 -8.04
N GLU A 83 -1.79 -2.09 -8.06
CA GLU A 83 -1.20 -1.20 -9.07
C GLU A 83 0.29 -0.89 -8.85
N ALA A 84 0.76 -0.92 -7.59
CA ALA A 84 2.16 -0.64 -7.26
C ALA A 84 2.60 -1.32 -5.94
N LEU A 85 3.86 -1.79 -5.90
CA LEU A 85 4.60 -2.19 -4.70
C LEU A 85 6.04 -1.72 -4.86
N GLU A 86 6.53 -0.94 -3.91
CA GLU A 86 7.87 -0.35 -3.94
C GLU A 86 8.62 -0.71 -2.64
N GLU A 87 9.83 -1.24 -2.76
CA GLU A 87 10.75 -1.51 -1.64
C GLU A 87 11.79 -0.38 -1.55
N HIS A 88 12.04 0.13 -0.35
CA HIS A 88 12.98 1.23 -0.11
C HIS A 88 14.16 0.76 0.76
N TYR A 89 15.35 0.82 0.18
CA TYR A 89 16.61 0.32 0.76
C TYR A 89 17.16 1.11 1.96
N GLU A 90 16.47 2.16 2.41
CA GLU A 90 16.87 2.92 3.62
C GLU A 90 16.33 2.31 4.92
N CYS A 91 15.66 1.15 4.84
CA CYS A 91 15.15 0.37 5.97
C CYS A 91 15.83 -0.99 6.08
#